data_AF-A0A4V6E9R1-F1
#
_entry.id   AF-A0A4V6E9R1-F1
#
_cell.length_a   1.000
_cell.length_b   1.000
_cell.length_c   1.000
_cell.angle_alpha   90.00
_cell.angle_beta   90.00
_cell.angle_gamma   90.00
#
_symmetry.space_group_name_H-M   'P 1'
#
loop_
_entity.id
_entity.type
_entity.pdbx_description
1 polymer ?
#
loop_
_entity_poly.entity_id
_entity_poly.type
_entity_poly.pdbx_seq_one_letter_code
_entity_poly.pdbx_strand_id
1 'polypeptide(L)'
;MGADNVDIFQRLVFSVPSLSVQVPALAGLSLVYGAIAFVAVSTFTPLDPAPASVLPVAVLLFFVPFAFAAELFSRVLSQYPRTWSYFLALTSQFVMFVYALVLSGANNIGNAWSIIWLCFITLYLLNILVLVISTGIDRYKRVLLVSLAEPAALIAAFYAIGGGGDLGFSTYRHVFAFASLLIAAAFLVFVLLVVDYLIRSNTDVSAFALTSGLLRNDRESLDLGVEARPAVETFAVDNGDRLTVAAPWVHPG
;
A
#
# COMPACT_ATOMS: atom_id res chain seq x y z
N MET A 1 -0.58 21.82 -28.71
CA MET A 1 -0.04 20.48 -29.03
C MET A 1 0.88 19.99 -27.91
N GLY A 2 0.35 19.71 -26.72
CA GLY A 2 1.16 19.34 -25.53
C GLY A 2 0.63 18.15 -24.73
N ALA A 3 -0.40 17.45 -25.23
CA ALA A 3 -1.04 16.33 -24.52
C ALA A 3 -0.44 14.95 -24.85
N ASP A 4 0.14 14.78 -26.05
CA ASP A 4 0.58 13.45 -26.51
C ASP A 4 1.75 12.88 -25.70
N ASN A 5 2.69 13.71 -25.24
CA ASN A 5 3.84 13.22 -24.49
C ASN A 5 3.47 12.78 -23.07
N VAL A 6 2.45 13.39 -22.45
CA VAL A 6 1.97 13.03 -21.11
C VAL A 6 1.18 11.73 -21.17
N ASP A 7 0.36 11.54 -22.20
CA ASP A 7 -0.41 10.30 -22.40
C ASP A 7 0.46 9.11 -22.79
N ILE A 8 1.55 9.34 -23.55
CA ILE A 8 2.54 8.31 -23.87
C ILE A 8 3.37 7.95 -22.62
N PHE A 9 3.74 8.92 -21.78
CA PHE A 9 4.38 8.62 -20.49
C PHE A 9 3.43 7.90 -19.52
N GLN A 10 2.14 8.25 -19.47
CA GLN A 10 1.14 7.54 -18.68
C GLN A 10 0.92 6.09 -19.13
N ARG A 11 1.01 5.80 -20.44
CA ARG A 11 0.90 4.44 -20.97
C ARG A 11 2.16 3.59 -20.80
N LEU A 12 3.34 4.20 -20.76
CA LEU A 12 4.62 3.47 -20.64
C LEU A 12 5.09 3.25 -19.19
N VAL A 13 4.64 4.04 -18.22
CA VAL A 13 5.25 4.10 -16.88
C VAL A 13 4.39 3.42 -15.80
N PHE A 14 4.27 2.09 -15.85
CA PHE A 14 3.59 1.24 -14.85
C PHE A 14 2.05 1.26 -14.85
N SER A 15 1.46 0.44 -15.71
CA SER A 15 0.13 -0.08 -15.44
C SER A 15 0.22 -1.20 -14.40
N VAL A 16 -0.55 -1.08 -13.32
CA VAL A 16 -0.69 -2.16 -12.34
C VAL A 16 -1.35 -3.37 -13.04
N PRO A 17 -0.84 -4.61 -12.88
CA PRO A 17 -1.41 -5.78 -13.53
C PRO A 17 -2.91 -5.93 -13.26
N SER A 18 -3.65 -6.60 -14.14
CA SER A 18 -5.08 -6.87 -13.91
C SER A 18 -5.28 -7.82 -12.72
N LEU A 19 -6.46 -7.77 -12.08
CA LEU A 19 -6.82 -8.69 -10.99
C LEU A 19 -6.73 -10.17 -11.41
N SER A 20 -6.99 -10.46 -12.69
CA SER A 20 -6.86 -11.81 -13.25
C SER A 20 -5.44 -12.37 -13.18
N VAL A 21 -4.42 -11.52 -13.06
CA VAL A 21 -3.03 -11.92 -12.86
C VAL A 21 -2.66 -11.86 -11.38
N GLN A 22 -3.07 -10.81 -10.67
CA GLN A 22 -2.66 -10.60 -9.28
C GLN A 22 -3.24 -11.64 -8.31
N VAL A 23 -4.50 -12.03 -8.47
CA VAL A 23 -5.15 -13.03 -7.60
C VAL A 23 -4.47 -14.40 -7.70
N PRO A 24 -4.26 -14.99 -8.89
CA PRO A 24 -3.54 -16.26 -8.99
C PRO A 24 -2.06 -16.11 -8.62
N ALA A 25 -1.43 -14.96 -8.89
CA ALA A 25 -0.06 -14.70 -8.44
C ALA A 25 0.04 -14.75 -6.92
N LEU A 26 -0.91 -14.14 -6.19
CA LEU A 26 -0.92 -14.15 -4.72
C LEU A 26 -0.98 -15.60 -4.19
N ALA A 27 -1.86 -16.43 -4.75
CA ALA A 27 -1.97 -17.84 -4.38
C ALA A 27 -0.72 -18.65 -4.75
N GLY A 28 -0.23 -18.51 -5.99
CA GLY A 28 0.94 -19.23 -6.48
C GLY A 28 2.22 -18.87 -5.73
N LEU A 29 2.45 -17.57 -5.49
CA LEU A 29 3.58 -17.09 -4.72
C LEU A 29 3.48 -17.52 -3.25
N SER A 30 2.28 -17.65 -2.68
CA SER A 30 2.13 -18.18 -1.32
C SER A 30 2.73 -19.59 -1.18
N LEU A 31 2.48 -20.45 -2.17
CA LEU A 31 3.03 -21.81 -2.20
C LEU A 31 4.55 -21.79 -2.41
N VAL A 32 5.03 -20.97 -3.34
CA VAL A 32 6.47 -20.84 -3.62
C VAL A 32 7.22 -20.31 -2.39
N TYR A 33 6.74 -19.23 -1.77
CA TYR A 33 7.33 -18.65 -0.58
C TYR A 33 7.25 -19.58 0.61
N GLY A 34 6.14 -20.28 0.80
CA GLY A 34 6.00 -21.30 1.85
C GLY A 34 7.00 -22.45 1.68
N ALA A 35 7.17 -22.95 0.45
CA ALA A 35 8.13 -24.02 0.16
C ALA A 35 9.59 -23.57 0.33
N ILE A 36 9.94 -22.37 -0.15
CA ILE A 36 11.30 -21.83 0.01
C ILE A 36 11.58 -21.53 1.48
N ALA A 37 10.63 -20.96 2.23
CA ALA A 37 10.78 -20.71 3.65
C ALA A 37 10.97 -22.03 4.44
N PHE A 38 10.23 -23.08 4.08
CA PHE A 38 10.43 -24.41 4.64
C PHE A 38 11.85 -24.92 4.41
N VAL A 39 12.33 -24.87 3.16
CA VAL A 39 13.70 -25.30 2.82
C VAL A 39 14.75 -24.46 3.54
N ALA A 40 14.55 -23.15 3.64
CA ALA A 40 15.46 -22.26 4.34
C ALA A 40 15.54 -22.61 5.83
N VAL A 41 14.39 -22.80 6.49
CA VAL A 41 14.33 -23.20 7.90
C VAL A 41 14.97 -24.57 8.11
N SER A 42 14.64 -25.58 7.29
CA SER A 42 15.22 -26.93 7.43
C SER A 42 16.72 -26.98 7.16
N THR A 43 17.25 -26.06 6.34
CA THR A 43 18.68 -26.05 5.96
C THR A 43 19.52 -25.23 6.94
N PHE A 44 19.00 -24.08 7.39
CA PHE A 44 19.78 -23.12 8.18
C PHE A 44 19.47 -23.13 9.67
N THR A 45 18.43 -23.84 10.10
CA THR A 45 18.09 -23.97 11.53
C THR A 45 18.14 -25.42 11.97
N PRO A 46 18.36 -25.70 13.27
CA PRO A 46 18.29 -27.06 13.80
C PRO A 46 16.85 -27.57 13.93
N LEU A 47 15.85 -26.80 13.46
CA LEU A 47 14.46 -27.23 13.45
C LEU A 47 14.29 -28.25 12.32
N ASP A 48 13.60 -29.36 12.63
CA ASP A 48 13.21 -30.38 11.65
C ASP A 48 11.69 -30.26 11.39
N PRO A 49 11.25 -29.26 10.61
CA PRO A 49 9.84 -29.08 10.33
C PRO A 49 9.31 -30.26 9.51
N ALA A 50 8.18 -30.82 9.92
CA ALA A 50 7.53 -31.87 9.14
C ALA A 50 7.12 -31.32 7.76
N PRO A 51 7.31 -32.06 6.64
CA PRO A 51 6.90 -31.60 5.30
C PRO A 51 5.41 -31.22 5.20
N ALA A 52 4.56 -31.81 6.05
CA ALA A 52 3.14 -31.45 6.17
C ALA A 52 2.89 -30.00 6.61
N SER A 53 3.90 -29.31 7.16
CA SER A 53 3.83 -27.90 7.59
C SER A 53 3.89 -26.90 6.44
N VAL A 54 4.36 -27.30 5.25
CA VAL A 54 4.51 -26.41 4.08
C VAL A 54 3.17 -25.77 3.71
N LEU A 55 2.11 -26.58 3.62
CA LEU A 55 0.79 -26.09 3.21
C LEU A 55 0.17 -25.16 4.26
N PRO A 56 0.12 -25.51 5.57
CA PRO A 56 -0.30 -24.59 6.62
C PRO A 56 0.48 -23.27 6.61
N VAL A 57 1.81 -23.30 6.45
CA VAL A 57 2.64 -22.09 6.40
C VAL A 57 2.30 -21.24 5.17
N ALA A 58 2.23 -21.85 3.99
CA ALA A 58 1.85 -21.16 2.76
C ALA A 58 0.48 -20.47 2.88
N VAL A 59 -0.51 -21.17 3.45
CA VAL A 59 -1.87 -20.63 3.57
C VAL A 59 -1.96 -19.58 4.67
N LEU A 60 -1.51 -19.90 5.89
CA LEU A 60 -1.74 -19.06 7.06
C LEU A 60 -0.78 -17.87 7.15
N LEU A 61 0.47 -18.02 6.70
CA LEU A 61 1.46 -16.94 6.76
C LEU A 61 1.63 -16.19 5.45
N PHE A 62 1.36 -16.80 4.29
CA PHE A 62 1.60 -16.15 2.99
C PHE A 62 0.35 -15.87 2.16
N PHE A 63 -0.80 -16.49 2.43
CA PHE A 63 -2.02 -16.27 1.64
C PHE A 63 -3.10 -15.49 2.38
N VAL A 64 -3.61 -16.07 3.47
CA VAL A 64 -4.83 -15.59 4.15
C VAL A 64 -4.72 -14.13 4.61
N PRO A 65 -3.65 -13.71 5.33
CA PRO A 65 -3.54 -12.32 5.80
C PRO A 65 -3.53 -11.30 4.66
N PHE A 66 -2.84 -11.62 3.55
CA PHE A 66 -2.69 -10.73 2.40
C PHE A 66 -3.95 -10.67 1.54
N ALA A 67 -4.61 -11.81 1.30
CA ALA A 67 -5.88 -11.85 0.60
C ALA A 67 -6.98 -11.12 1.39
N PHE A 68 -6.98 -11.29 2.71
CA PHE A 68 -7.88 -10.58 3.62
C PHE A 68 -7.64 -9.07 3.57
N ALA A 69 -6.38 -8.63 3.65
CA ALA A 69 -6.00 -7.22 3.54
C ALA A 69 -6.42 -6.60 2.20
N ALA A 70 -6.15 -7.29 1.09
CA ALA A 70 -6.49 -6.84 -0.27
C ALA A 70 -7.99 -6.56 -0.44
N GLU A 71 -8.83 -7.41 0.14
CA GLU A 71 -10.28 -7.23 0.11
C GLU A 71 -10.75 -6.17 1.12
N LEU A 72 -10.18 -6.14 2.31
CA LEU A 72 -10.60 -5.22 3.35
C LEU A 72 -10.29 -3.76 2.98
N PHE A 73 -9.08 -3.48 2.49
CA PHE A 73 -8.67 -2.10 2.22
C PHE A 73 -9.52 -1.47 1.13
N SER A 74 -9.76 -2.19 0.03
CA SER A 74 -10.60 -1.70 -1.07
C SER A 74 -12.07 -1.50 -0.68
N ARG A 75 -12.60 -2.30 0.26
CA ARG A 75 -13.98 -2.16 0.74
C ARG A 75 -14.16 -1.03 1.75
N VAL A 76 -13.21 -0.84 2.67
CA VAL A 76 -13.31 0.17 3.73
C VAL A 76 -12.88 1.56 3.25
N LEU A 77 -11.93 1.60 2.32
CA LEU A 77 -11.45 2.82 1.67
C LEU A 77 -12.01 2.84 0.25
N SER A 78 -13.27 3.27 0.10
CA SER A 78 -14.00 3.26 -1.18
C SER A 78 -13.30 3.98 -2.34
N GLN A 79 -12.38 4.90 -2.04
CA GLN A 79 -11.59 5.63 -3.01
C GLN A 79 -10.24 4.95 -3.34
N TYR A 80 -9.96 3.77 -2.77
CA TYR A 80 -8.75 3.01 -3.00
C TYR A 80 -9.05 1.86 -3.97
N PRO A 81 -8.47 1.84 -5.19
CA PRO A 81 -8.78 0.84 -6.19
C PRO A 81 -8.44 -0.59 -5.72
N ARG A 82 -9.32 -1.55 -6.01
CA ARG A 82 -9.10 -2.96 -5.67
C ARG A 82 -7.82 -3.53 -6.30
N THR A 83 -7.49 -3.13 -7.53
CA THR A 83 -6.24 -3.50 -8.21
C THR A 83 -4.99 -3.04 -7.47
N TRP A 84 -5.03 -1.86 -6.83
CA TRP A 84 -3.91 -1.34 -6.05
C TRP A 84 -3.78 -2.07 -4.73
N SER A 85 -4.92 -2.44 -4.14
CA SER A 85 -4.94 -3.21 -2.92
C SER A 85 -4.33 -4.61 -3.06
N TYR A 86 -4.60 -5.30 -4.17
CA TYR A 86 -3.94 -6.58 -4.46
C TYR A 86 -2.44 -6.41 -4.75
N PHE A 87 -2.04 -5.29 -5.34
CA PHE A 87 -0.64 -5.02 -5.63
C PHE A 87 0.14 -4.72 -4.36
N LEU A 88 -0.46 -3.95 -3.45
CA LEU A 88 0.05 -3.77 -2.09
C LEU A 88 0.16 -5.12 -1.37
N ALA A 89 -0.86 -5.97 -1.44
CA ALA A 89 -0.83 -7.29 -0.84
C ALA A 89 0.31 -8.18 -1.39
N LEU A 90 0.57 -8.17 -2.70
CA LEU A 90 1.71 -8.87 -3.31
C LEU A 90 3.05 -8.32 -2.83
N THR A 91 3.15 -6.99 -2.70
CA THR A 91 4.38 -6.33 -2.21
C THR A 91 4.62 -6.66 -0.73
N SER A 92 3.58 -6.58 0.10
CA SER A 92 3.62 -6.96 1.51
C SER A 92 3.94 -8.45 1.68
N GLN A 93 3.38 -9.31 0.83
CA GLN A 93 3.68 -10.75 0.83
C GLN A 93 5.16 -11.01 0.51
N PHE A 94 5.73 -10.28 -0.46
CA PHE A 94 7.15 -10.36 -0.75
C PHE A 94 8.02 -9.88 0.42
N VAL A 95 7.64 -8.79 1.09
CA VAL A 95 8.34 -8.31 2.29
C VAL A 95 8.32 -9.38 3.39
N MET A 96 7.16 -10.00 3.66
CA MET A 96 7.05 -11.11 4.60
C MET A 96 7.95 -12.29 4.22
N PHE A 97 8.05 -12.60 2.94
CA PHE A 97 8.95 -13.64 2.44
C PHE A 97 10.43 -13.32 2.70
N VAL A 98 10.86 -12.08 2.43
CA VAL A 98 12.22 -11.64 2.76
C VAL A 98 12.48 -11.78 4.26
N TYR A 99 11.55 -11.36 5.11
CA TYR A 99 11.69 -11.52 6.56
C TYR A 99 11.73 -13.00 6.99
N ALA A 100 10.99 -13.89 6.33
CA ALA A 100 11.06 -15.33 6.59
C ALA A 100 12.45 -15.92 6.24
N LEU A 101 13.10 -15.44 5.17
CA LEU A 101 14.47 -15.82 4.84
C LEU A 101 15.49 -15.26 5.84
N VAL A 102 15.31 -14.01 6.28
CA VAL A 102 16.16 -13.42 7.33
C VAL A 102 16.00 -14.20 8.65
N LEU A 103 14.77 -14.64 8.95
CA LEU A 103 14.45 -15.42 10.13
C LEU A 103 15.18 -16.78 10.16
N SER A 104 15.39 -17.43 9.01
CA SER A 104 16.16 -18.69 8.97
C SER A 104 17.64 -18.50 9.33
N GLY A 105 18.16 -17.27 9.29
CA GLY A 105 19.50 -16.93 9.75
C GLY A 105 19.58 -16.49 11.22
N ALA A 106 18.47 -16.53 11.97
CA ALA A 106 18.45 -16.09 13.35
C ALA A 106 19.30 -17.00 14.26
N ASN A 107 20.26 -16.40 14.97
CA ASN A 107 21.20 -17.11 15.83
C ASN A 107 20.66 -17.49 17.22
N ASN A 108 19.54 -16.89 17.66
CA ASN A 108 18.87 -17.22 18.91
C ASN A 108 17.38 -16.85 18.88
N ILE A 109 16.62 -17.40 19.82
CA ILE A 109 15.17 -17.21 19.97
C ILE A 109 14.81 -15.73 20.17
N GLY A 110 15.62 -14.96 20.91
CA GLY A 110 15.39 -13.53 21.11
C GLY A 110 15.55 -12.69 19.83
N ASN A 111 16.52 -13.04 18.99
CA ASN A 111 16.73 -12.40 17.69
C ASN A 111 15.60 -12.76 16.72
N ALA A 112 15.22 -14.03 16.66
CA ALA A 112 14.06 -14.50 15.89
C ALA A 112 12.78 -13.72 16.26
N TRP A 113 12.54 -13.53 17.56
CA TRP A 113 11.42 -12.74 18.07
C TRP A 113 11.46 -11.28 17.58
N SER A 114 12.61 -10.62 17.70
CA SER A 114 12.79 -9.25 17.22
C SER A 114 12.57 -9.14 15.71
N ILE A 115 13.05 -10.10 14.92
CA ILE A 115 12.86 -10.14 13.46
C ILE A 115 11.36 -10.26 13.10
N ILE A 116 10.62 -11.14 13.79
CA ILE A 116 9.18 -11.32 13.58
C ILE A 116 8.41 -10.02 13.86
N TRP A 117 8.69 -9.38 14.99
CA TRP A 117 8.02 -8.12 15.34
C TRP A 117 8.43 -6.97 14.42
N LEU A 118 9.69 -6.92 14.01
CA LEU A 118 10.17 -5.95 13.03
C LEU A 118 9.45 -6.14 11.69
N CYS A 119 9.17 -7.37 11.29
CA CYS A 119 8.36 -7.68 10.11
C CYS A 119 6.94 -7.08 10.25
N PHE A 120 6.24 -7.37 11.36
CA PHE A 120 4.88 -6.85 11.58
C PHE A 120 4.84 -5.32 11.62
N ILE A 121 5.83 -4.69 12.23
CA ILE A 121 5.98 -3.22 12.22
C ILE A 121 6.19 -2.73 10.79
N THR A 122 7.08 -3.36 10.03
CA THR A 122 7.38 -2.96 8.65
C THR A 122 6.14 -3.03 7.77
N LEU A 123 5.38 -4.13 7.83
CA LEU A 123 4.14 -4.29 7.07
C LEU A 123 3.09 -3.25 7.48
N TYR A 124 2.96 -2.97 8.78
CA TYR A 124 2.04 -1.95 9.26
C TYR A 124 2.39 -0.56 8.73
N LEU A 125 3.66 -0.18 8.81
CA LEU A 125 4.15 1.12 8.30
C LEU A 125 4.01 1.23 6.79
N LEU A 126 4.30 0.16 6.05
CA LEU A 126 4.12 0.10 4.60
C LEU A 126 2.65 0.35 4.23
N ASN A 127 1.72 -0.34 4.91
CA ASN A 127 0.30 -0.17 4.69
C ASN A 127 -0.15 1.27 5.01
N ILE A 128 0.26 1.83 6.15
CA ILE A 128 -0.07 3.23 6.51
C ILE A 128 0.44 4.18 5.43
N LEU A 129 1.71 4.06 5.04
CA LEU A 129 2.34 4.95 4.09
C LEU A 129 1.62 4.93 2.73
N VAL A 130 1.44 3.74 2.16
CA VAL A 130 0.80 3.58 0.84
C VAL A 130 -0.65 4.05 0.88
N LEU A 131 -1.40 3.70 1.93
CA LEU A 131 -2.80 4.09 2.04
C LEU A 131 -2.98 5.59 2.31
N VAL A 132 -2.12 6.23 3.11
CA VAL A 132 -2.17 7.69 3.31
C VAL A 132 -1.83 8.43 2.02
N ILE A 133 -0.78 8.02 1.32
CA ILE A 133 -0.41 8.64 0.03
C ILE A 133 -1.54 8.48 -0.99
N SER A 134 -2.16 7.30 -1.05
CA SER A 134 -3.22 7.01 -2.02
C SER A 134 -4.58 7.57 -1.63
N THR A 135 -4.84 7.80 -0.34
CA THR A 135 -6.15 8.21 0.15
C THR A 135 -6.28 9.59 0.78
N GLY A 136 -5.15 10.26 0.95
CA GLY A 136 -5.07 11.55 1.61
C GLY A 136 -4.92 11.43 3.12
N ILE A 137 -4.26 12.43 3.71
CA ILE A 137 -3.97 12.47 5.15
C ILE A 137 -5.22 12.68 6.01
N ASP A 138 -6.28 13.28 5.48
CA ASP A 138 -7.53 13.57 6.23
C ASP A 138 -8.19 12.32 6.84
N ARG A 139 -7.95 11.14 6.24
CA ARG A 139 -8.52 9.86 6.66
C ARG A 139 -7.58 9.02 7.51
N TYR A 140 -6.47 9.59 8.00
CA TYR A 140 -5.41 8.84 8.69
C TYR A 140 -5.94 7.96 9.84
N LYS A 141 -6.97 8.40 10.60
CA LYS A 141 -7.56 7.59 11.69
C LYS A 141 -8.16 6.28 11.18
N ARG A 142 -8.88 6.32 10.05
CA ARG A 142 -9.44 5.13 9.43
C ARG A 142 -8.33 4.28 8.82
N VAL A 143 -7.34 4.91 8.18
CA VAL A 143 -6.17 4.20 7.61
C VAL A 143 -5.40 3.46 8.69
N LEU A 144 -5.12 4.07 9.85
CA LEU A 144 -4.46 3.42 10.99
C LEU A 144 -5.19 2.15 11.44
N LEU A 145 -6.51 2.22 11.63
CA LEU A 145 -7.29 1.06 12.06
C LEU A 145 -7.31 -0.05 11.00
N VAL A 146 -7.50 0.32 9.74
CA VAL A 146 -7.62 -0.65 8.64
C VAL A 146 -6.28 -1.31 8.34
N SER A 147 -5.18 -0.54 8.33
CA SER A 147 -3.83 -1.06 8.07
C SER A 147 -3.35 -2.04 9.14
N LEU A 148 -3.93 -2.04 10.35
CA LEU A 148 -3.63 -2.99 11.41
C LEU A 148 -4.18 -4.40 11.12
N ALA A 149 -5.19 -4.52 10.26
CA ALA A 149 -5.88 -5.78 10.01
C ALA A 149 -4.95 -6.88 9.45
N GLU A 150 -4.00 -6.51 8.59
CA GLU A 150 -3.02 -7.43 8.02
C GLU A 150 -2.00 -7.91 9.08
N PRO A 151 -1.26 -7.03 9.79
CA PRO A 151 -0.42 -7.43 10.92
C PRO A 151 -1.18 -8.24 11.98
N ALA A 152 -2.42 -7.88 12.30
CA ALA A 152 -3.22 -8.61 13.28
C ALA A 152 -3.54 -10.04 12.80
N ALA A 153 -3.88 -10.22 11.53
CA ALA A 153 -4.09 -11.54 10.94
C ALA A 153 -2.80 -12.36 10.93
N LEU A 154 -1.65 -11.74 10.63
CA LEU A 154 -0.34 -12.40 10.70
C LEU A 154 0.05 -12.81 12.12
N ILE A 155 -0.20 -11.94 13.10
CA ILE A 155 0.01 -12.24 14.52
C ILE A 155 -0.85 -13.45 14.91
N ALA A 156 -2.15 -13.44 14.58
CA ALA A 156 -3.04 -14.55 14.87
C ALA A 156 -2.58 -15.86 14.20
N ALA A 157 -2.17 -15.81 12.94
CA ALA A 157 -1.63 -16.96 12.21
C ALA A 157 -0.33 -17.49 12.84
N PHE A 158 0.55 -16.59 13.28
CA PHE A 158 1.79 -16.95 13.95
C PHE A 158 1.53 -17.70 15.27
N TYR A 159 0.59 -17.23 16.10
CA TYR A 159 0.20 -17.95 17.33
C TYR A 159 -0.49 -19.28 17.00
N ALA A 160 -1.30 -19.36 15.95
CA ALA A 160 -2.00 -20.58 15.55
C ALA A 160 -1.06 -21.71 15.10
N ILE A 161 0.08 -21.38 14.48
CA ILE A 161 1.08 -22.36 14.01
C ILE A 161 2.03 -22.80 15.14
N GLY A 162 1.84 -22.30 16.37
CA GLY A 162 2.64 -22.68 17.53
C GLY A 162 3.79 -21.71 17.84
N GLY A 163 3.90 -20.60 17.11
CA GLY A 163 4.94 -19.58 17.32
C GLY A 163 4.85 -18.85 18.66
N GLY A 164 3.77 -19.00 19.44
CA GLY A 164 3.63 -18.32 20.73
C GLY A 164 3.26 -19.20 21.93
N GLY A 165 3.11 -20.51 21.74
CA GLY A 165 2.64 -21.42 22.79
C GLY A 165 3.69 -21.86 23.81
N ASP A 166 4.97 -21.91 23.43
CA ASP A 166 6.02 -22.56 24.24
C ASP A 166 7.39 -21.86 24.21
N LEU A 167 7.50 -20.65 23.66
CA LEU A 167 8.81 -19.97 23.52
C LEU A 167 9.38 -19.38 24.83
N GLY A 168 8.71 -19.58 25.97
CA GLY A 168 9.21 -19.17 27.29
C GLY A 168 9.40 -17.66 27.47
N PHE A 169 8.79 -16.83 26.62
CA PHE A 169 8.94 -15.39 26.69
C PHE A 169 8.12 -14.79 27.84
N SER A 170 8.72 -13.86 28.58
CA SER A 170 7.99 -13.08 29.58
C SER A 170 6.93 -12.21 28.89
N THR A 171 5.76 -12.10 29.51
CA THR A 171 4.64 -11.23 29.06
C THR A 171 5.12 -9.81 28.73
N TYR A 172 6.15 -9.34 29.43
CA TYR A 172 6.80 -8.04 29.19
C TYR A 172 7.31 -7.86 27.75
N ARG A 173 7.89 -8.88 27.11
CA ARG A 173 8.40 -8.78 25.73
C ARG A 173 7.29 -8.63 24.70
N HIS A 174 6.12 -9.23 24.95
CA HIS A 174 4.95 -9.05 24.11
C HIS A 174 4.42 -7.61 24.21
N VAL A 175 4.28 -7.09 25.44
CA VAL A 175 3.82 -5.72 25.69
C VAL A 175 4.75 -4.70 25.02
N PHE A 176 6.06 -4.86 25.18
CA PHE A 176 7.03 -3.95 24.59
C PHE A 176 6.98 -3.95 23.05
N ALA A 177 6.82 -5.12 22.44
CA ALA A 177 6.76 -5.24 20.99
C ALA A 177 5.46 -4.67 20.41
N PHE A 178 4.32 -4.92 21.05
CA PHE A 178 3.05 -4.26 20.71
C PHE A 178 3.13 -2.74 20.89
N ALA A 179 3.74 -2.26 21.98
CA ALA A 179 3.94 -0.84 22.20
C ALA A 179 4.83 -0.22 21.11
N SER A 180 5.89 -0.92 20.70
CA SER A 180 6.78 -0.47 19.62
C SER A 180 6.04 -0.35 18.29
N LEU A 181 5.13 -1.28 17.99
CA LEU A 181 4.27 -1.20 16.80
C LEU A 181 3.37 0.04 16.82
N LEU A 182 2.73 0.32 17.94
CA LEU A 182 1.87 1.51 18.07
C LEU A 182 2.68 2.81 18.05
N ILE A 183 3.83 2.85 18.71
CA ILE A 183 4.73 4.01 18.73
C ILE A 183 5.24 4.30 17.32
N ALA A 184 5.68 3.28 16.58
CA ALA A 184 6.18 3.44 15.22
C ALA A 184 5.09 4.02 14.29
N ALA A 185 3.86 3.52 14.39
CA ALA A 185 2.75 4.03 13.60
C ALA A 185 2.36 5.46 13.97
N ALA A 186 2.30 5.78 15.26
CA ALA A 186 2.03 7.13 15.73
C ALA A 186 3.13 8.10 15.25
N PHE A 187 4.39 7.68 15.32
CA PHE A 187 5.53 8.46 14.84
C PHE A 187 5.45 8.70 13.33
N LEU A 188 5.17 7.66 12.53
CA LEU A 188 5.01 7.82 11.08
C LEU A 188 3.89 8.82 10.74
N VAL A 189 2.72 8.67 11.36
CA VAL A 189 1.60 9.60 11.12
C VAL A 189 1.95 11.02 11.56
N PHE A 190 2.65 11.18 12.69
CA PHE A 190 3.13 12.49 13.14
C PHE A 190 4.06 13.12 12.10
N VAL A 191 5.02 12.36 11.56
CA VAL A 191 5.91 12.84 10.48
C VAL A 191 5.11 13.25 9.25
N LEU A 192 4.14 12.44 8.81
CA LEU A 192 3.30 12.76 7.65
C LEU A 192 2.47 14.05 7.88
N LEU A 193 1.95 14.26 9.09
CA LEU A 193 1.22 15.48 9.47
C LEU A 193 2.13 16.71 9.50
N VAL A 194 3.36 16.58 10.01
CA VAL A 194 4.34 17.67 10.00
C VAL A 194 4.73 18.04 8.58
N VAL A 195 4.96 17.04 7.71
CA VAL A 195 5.26 17.28 6.29
C VAL A 195 4.10 17.99 5.59
N ASP A 196 2.86 17.53 5.79
CA ASP A 196 1.68 18.18 5.21
C ASP A 196 1.52 19.62 5.72
N TYR A 197 1.71 19.85 7.03
CA TYR A 197 1.65 21.17 7.64
C TYR A 197 2.69 22.13 7.05
N LEU A 198 3.94 21.69 6.92
CA LEU A 198 5.02 22.51 6.35
C LEU A 198 4.70 22.91 4.91
N ILE A 199 4.21 21.99 4.09
CA ILE A 199 3.88 22.27 2.69
C ILE A 199 2.66 23.21 2.60
N ARG A 200 1.62 22.93 3.40
CA ARG A 200 0.41 23.75 3.44
C ARG A 200 0.70 25.18 3.90
N SER A 201 1.62 25.36 4.85
CA SER A 201 2.04 26.68 5.32
C SER A 201 2.72 27.54 4.25
N ASN A 202 3.24 26.92 3.19
CA ASN A 202 3.95 27.60 2.10
C ASN A 202 3.09 27.74 0.83
N THR A 203 2.21 26.77 0.57
CA THR A 203 1.49 26.65 -0.72
C THR A 203 -0.03 26.77 -0.61
N ASP A 204 -0.59 26.90 0.60
CA ASP A 204 -2.03 26.85 0.90
C ASP A 204 -2.75 25.56 0.43
N VAL A 205 -2.02 24.58 -0.09
CA VAL A 205 -2.54 23.31 -0.63
C VAL A 205 -1.89 22.12 0.09
N SER A 206 -2.66 21.06 0.35
CA SER A 206 -2.14 19.80 0.91
C SER A 206 -1.40 18.98 -0.17
N ALA A 207 -0.16 18.61 0.11
CA ALA A 207 0.64 17.77 -0.78
C ALA A 207 0.05 16.37 -0.97
N PHE A 208 -0.56 15.82 0.07
CA PHE A 208 -1.20 14.50 0.00
C PHE A 208 -2.54 14.56 -0.72
N ALA A 209 -3.28 15.67 -0.61
CA ALA A 209 -4.48 15.88 -1.43
C ALA A 209 -4.13 15.97 -2.92
N LEU A 210 -3.08 16.73 -3.28
CA LEU A 210 -2.57 16.81 -4.64
C LEU A 210 -2.08 15.45 -5.14
N THR A 211 -1.25 14.76 -4.36
CA THR A 211 -0.68 13.46 -4.76
C THR A 211 -1.77 12.40 -4.90
N SER A 212 -2.68 12.29 -3.94
CA SER A 212 -3.80 11.35 -4.02
C SER A 212 -4.74 11.68 -5.18
N GLY A 213 -5.00 12.96 -5.43
CA GLY A 213 -5.82 13.41 -6.55
C GLY A 213 -5.18 13.14 -7.92
N LEU A 214 -3.88 13.37 -8.07
CA LEU A 214 -3.09 12.97 -9.24
C LEU A 214 -3.15 11.45 -9.47
N LEU A 215 -2.95 10.67 -8.41
CA LEU A 215 -3.00 9.20 -8.44
C LEU A 215 -4.41 8.68 -8.81
N ARG A 216 -5.45 9.45 -8.51
CA ARG A 216 -6.86 9.12 -8.80
C ARG A 216 -7.37 9.70 -10.11
N ASN A 217 -6.61 10.59 -10.73
CA ASN A 217 -7.04 11.37 -11.89
C ASN A 217 -8.28 12.25 -11.59
N ASP A 218 -8.42 12.72 -10.34
CA ASP A 218 -9.51 13.60 -9.90
C ASP A 218 -9.22 15.04 -10.34
N ARG A 219 -9.98 15.53 -11.32
CA ARG A 219 -9.81 16.88 -11.90
C ARG A 219 -9.91 18.02 -10.88
N GLU A 220 -10.72 17.89 -9.83
CA GLU A 220 -10.86 18.92 -8.78
C GLU A 220 -9.55 19.20 -8.03
N SER A 221 -8.65 18.22 -7.92
CA SER A 221 -7.34 18.37 -7.28
C SER A 221 -6.29 18.99 -8.21
N LEU A 222 -6.55 18.94 -9.51
CA LEU A 222 -5.70 19.41 -10.60
C LEU A 222 -6.06 20.82 -11.06
N ASP A 223 -7.13 21.40 -10.52
CA ASP A 223 -7.58 22.76 -10.79
C ASP A 223 -6.70 23.80 -10.05
N LEU A 224 -5.39 23.62 -10.23
CA LEU A 224 -4.36 24.64 -10.01
C LEU A 224 -4.30 25.61 -11.20
N GLY A 225 -5.20 25.45 -12.18
CA GLY A 225 -5.41 26.44 -13.22
C GLY A 225 -5.98 27.71 -12.60
N VAL A 226 -5.42 28.86 -12.98
CA VAL A 226 -6.06 30.14 -12.73
C VAL A 226 -7.46 30.09 -13.36
N GLU A 227 -8.51 30.50 -12.64
CA GLU A 227 -9.82 30.80 -13.23
C GLU A 227 -9.66 31.90 -14.29
N ALA A 228 -9.23 31.53 -15.48
CA ALA A 228 -9.31 32.38 -16.63
C ALA A 228 -10.77 32.33 -17.09
N ARG A 229 -11.44 33.48 -17.12
CA ARG A 229 -12.61 33.69 -17.95
C ARG A 229 -12.08 34.14 -19.31
N PRO A 230 -11.71 33.22 -20.24
CA PRO A 230 -11.27 33.64 -21.55
C PRO A 230 -12.40 34.45 -22.17
N ALA A 231 -12.08 35.62 -22.72
CA ALA A 231 -13.02 36.35 -23.53
C ALA A 231 -13.43 35.43 -24.68
N VAL A 232 -14.71 35.08 -24.74
CA VAL A 232 -15.27 34.27 -25.83
C VAL A 232 -15.88 35.25 -26.80
N GLU A 233 -15.33 35.32 -28.01
CA GLU A 233 -15.96 36.09 -29.08
C GLU A 233 -16.82 35.15 -29.94
N THR A 234 -18.06 35.56 -30.17
CA THR A 234 -18.96 34.89 -31.10
C THR A 234 -18.79 35.51 -32.47
N PHE A 235 -18.34 34.73 -33.45
CA PHE A 235 -18.33 35.17 -34.85
C PHE A 235 -19.39 34.40 -35.63
N ALA A 236 -20.04 35.09 -36.58
CA ALA A 236 -20.97 34.49 -37.51
C ALA A 236 -20.24 34.22 -38.83
N VAL A 237 -20.23 32.96 -39.26
CA VAL A 237 -19.78 32.58 -40.60
C VAL A 237 -21.02 32.50 -41.48
N ASP A 238 -21.08 33.32 -42.52
CA ASP A 238 -22.16 33.30 -43.50
C ASP A 238 -21.66 32.68 -44.80
N ASN A 239 -22.12 31.46 -45.08
CA ASN A 239 -21.82 30.72 -46.30
C ASN A 239 -23.11 30.12 -46.88
N GLY A 240 -24.19 30.92 -46.92
CA GLY A 240 -25.51 30.52 -47.41
C GLY A 240 -26.50 30.10 -46.31
N ASP A 241 -26.00 29.51 -45.22
CA ASP A 241 -26.71 29.32 -43.95
C ASP A 241 -25.88 29.95 -42.82
N ARG A 242 -26.49 30.82 -42.03
CA ARG A 242 -25.79 31.59 -40.99
C ARG A 242 -25.48 30.70 -39.79
N LEU A 243 -24.20 30.39 -39.60
CA LEU A 243 -23.72 29.61 -38.46
C LEU A 243 -23.03 30.53 -37.45
N THR A 244 -23.55 30.58 -36.22
CA THR A 244 -22.92 31.33 -35.12
C THR A 244 -22.02 30.39 -34.33
N VAL A 245 -20.72 30.69 -34.28
CA VAL A 245 -19.73 29.86 -33.59
C VAL A 245 -19.10 30.68 -32.46
N ALA A 246 -19.08 30.11 -31.27
CA ALA A 246 -18.36 30.65 -30.13
C ALA A 246 -16.98 29.98 -30.07
N ALA A 247 -15.90 30.77 -30.21
CA ALA A 247 -14.55 30.28 -30.06
C ALA A 247 -13.82 31.06 -28.95
N PRO A 248 -13.00 30.39 -28.13
CA PRO A 248 -12.13 31.09 -27.19
C PRO A 248 -11.15 31.98 -27.96
N TRP A 249 -10.97 33.22 -27.51
CA TRP A 249 -10.07 34.18 -28.16
C TRP A 249 -8.62 33.66 -28.11
N VAL A 250 -8.07 33.31 -29.27
CA VAL A 250 -6.65 32.99 -29.43
C VAL A 250 -5.99 34.23 -30.01
N HIS A 251 -5.12 34.87 -29.23
CA HIS A 251 -4.31 35.99 -29.71
C HIS A 251 -3.50 35.51 -30.94
N PRO A 252 -3.58 36.16 -32.11
CA PRO A 252 -2.66 35.91 -33.20
C PRO A 252 -1.33 36.59 -32.85
N GLY A 253 -0.48 35.88 -32.12
CA GLY A 253 0.88 36.30 -31.73
C GLY A 253 1.76 35.09 -31.50
#